data_AF-A0A0F9R884-F1
#
_entry.id   AF-A0A0F9R884-F1
#
_cell.length_a   1.000
_cell.length_b   1.000
_cell.length_c   1.000
_cell.angle_alpha   90.00
_cell.angle_beta   90.00
_cell.angle_gamma   90.00
#
_symmetry.space_group_name_H-M   'P 1'
#
loop_
_entity.id
_entity.type
_entity.pdbx_description
1 polymer ?
#
loop_
_entity_poly.entity_id
_entity_poly.type
_entity_poly.pdbx_seq_one_letter_code
_entity_poly.pdbx_strand_id
1 'polypeptide(L)'
;MMMFFKALNIPLRVVLSGLFAVGCFLSPAIAFESSVEASPLEPVEIISLRQENSKTFDLGDGTRQITSMGAIHYKDNYADSREGWKDIDLIWEGNRITKAPYELTLEGKKLTIRNKKTSEVSTIELLDIEGVSVSESLDWDMFGEVAKIKDIALDTDLEIVAENGAVKFTRILKSDKAPSEAKFKVTGNWRVRASDEEGDLPVVSTLKDGVLTEGLGLAGRPVKYPVRIDPTWQVGGDEGSTDDITRNTVTTDFFSTTYAALYLGYSSPSYPSRGSAARFLNVAI
;
A
#
# COMPACT_ATOMS: atom_id res chain seq x y z
N MET A 1 22.47 -39.55 -2.97
CA MET A 1 22.50 -39.18 -4.40
C MET A 1 23.20 -37.83 -4.49
N MET A 2 24.51 -37.85 -4.74
CA MET A 2 25.38 -36.67 -4.83
C MET A 2 25.32 -36.11 -6.26
N MET A 3 25.14 -34.80 -6.43
CA MET A 3 25.43 -34.11 -7.68
C MET A 3 26.28 -32.87 -7.44
N PHE A 4 27.20 -32.69 -8.40
CA PHE A 4 28.41 -31.89 -8.38
C PHE A 4 28.17 -30.38 -8.49
N PHE A 5 28.97 -29.59 -7.76
CA PHE A 5 29.27 -28.20 -8.10
C PHE A 5 30.40 -28.16 -9.13
N LYS A 6 30.21 -27.41 -10.22
CA LYS A 6 31.21 -27.18 -11.28
C LYS A 6 31.59 -25.69 -11.25
N ALA A 7 32.80 -25.39 -10.79
CA ALA A 7 33.37 -24.06 -10.77
C ALA A 7 33.84 -23.64 -12.17
N LEU A 8 33.53 -22.41 -12.58
CA LEU A 8 34.00 -21.82 -13.84
C LEU A 8 35.26 -21.00 -13.60
N ASN A 9 36.28 -21.28 -14.40
CA ASN A 9 37.65 -20.79 -14.35
C ASN A 9 37.80 -19.72 -15.44
N ILE A 10 38.11 -18.47 -15.11
CA ILE A 10 38.34 -17.39 -16.09
C ILE A 10 39.82 -16.96 -16.00
N PRO A 11 40.59 -17.00 -17.11
CA PRO A 11 42.00 -16.66 -17.08
C PRO A 11 42.24 -15.15 -17.17
N LEU A 12 43.16 -14.74 -16.31
CA LEU A 12 43.87 -13.47 -16.28
C LEU A 12 44.64 -13.25 -17.60
N ARG A 13 44.49 -12.08 -18.24
CA ARG A 13 45.38 -11.62 -19.32
C ARG A 13 46.10 -10.34 -18.91
N VAL A 14 47.41 -10.50 -18.69
CA VAL A 14 48.41 -9.44 -18.60
C VAL A 14 48.83 -9.08 -20.02
N VAL A 15 48.85 -7.78 -20.36
CA VAL A 15 49.65 -7.25 -21.47
C VAL A 15 50.38 -5.99 -20.98
N LEU A 16 51.66 -5.97 -21.34
CA LEU A 16 52.76 -5.11 -20.92
C LEU A 16 52.92 -3.89 -21.84
N SER A 17 53.86 -3.01 -21.46
CA SER A 17 54.51 -1.92 -22.23
C SER A 17 53.74 -0.59 -22.32
N GLY A 18 54.29 0.58 -22.01
CA GLY A 18 55.67 1.01 -21.80
C GLY A 18 55.93 2.22 -22.69
N LEU A 19 55.95 3.44 -22.14
CA LEU A 19 56.61 4.58 -22.79
C LEU A 19 56.95 5.67 -21.75
N PHE A 20 58.25 5.89 -21.58
CA PHE A 20 58.83 7.04 -20.88
C PHE A 20 58.75 8.27 -21.79
N ALA A 21 58.17 9.36 -21.31
CA ALA A 21 58.34 10.69 -21.87
C ALA A 21 58.77 11.64 -20.75
N VAL A 22 60.05 12.04 -20.79
CA VAL A 22 60.64 13.09 -19.96
C VAL A 22 60.28 14.42 -20.62
N GLY A 23 59.49 15.25 -19.94
CA GLY A 23 59.14 16.59 -20.37
C GLY A 23 59.09 17.54 -19.18
N CYS A 24 60.13 18.36 -19.02
CA CYS A 24 60.14 19.52 -18.13
C CYS A 24 59.11 20.55 -18.60
N PHE A 25 58.11 20.85 -17.76
CA PHE A 25 57.33 22.08 -17.88
C PHE A 25 57.10 22.70 -16.50
N LEU A 26 57.12 24.03 -16.51
CA LEU A 26 57.21 24.94 -15.39
C LEU A 26 55.97 24.84 -14.48
N SER A 27 56.18 24.87 -13.16
CA SER A 27 55.12 24.89 -12.14
C SER A 27 54.43 26.27 -12.08
N PRO A 28 53.13 26.40 -12.42
CA PRO A 28 52.30 27.41 -11.80
C PRO A 28 51.88 26.91 -10.42
N ALA A 29 51.86 27.81 -9.43
CA ALA A 29 51.28 27.54 -8.12
C ALA A 29 49.78 27.27 -8.30
N ILE A 30 49.40 25.99 -8.39
CA ILE A 30 48.02 25.54 -8.35
C ILE A 30 47.59 25.67 -6.89
N ALA A 31 46.79 26.70 -6.59
CA ALA A 31 46.03 26.75 -5.36
C ALA A 31 45.08 25.56 -5.36
N PHE A 32 45.41 24.54 -4.58
CA PHE A 32 44.52 23.43 -4.26
C PHE A 32 43.41 24.00 -3.35
N GLU A 33 42.38 24.59 -3.95
CA GLU A 33 41.09 24.72 -3.27
C GLU A 33 40.57 23.30 -3.07
N SER A 34 40.88 22.76 -1.89
CA SER A 34 40.22 21.60 -1.32
C SER A 34 38.75 21.98 -1.13
N SER A 35 37.94 21.87 -2.19
CA SER A 35 36.49 21.84 -2.08
C SER A 35 36.14 20.58 -1.33
N VAL A 36 36.01 20.70 -0.01
CA VAL A 36 35.37 19.67 0.81
C VAL A 36 33.92 19.65 0.31
N GLU A 37 33.62 18.74 -0.62
CA GLU A 37 32.25 18.41 -0.96
C GLU A 37 31.61 17.92 0.34
N ALA A 38 30.84 18.80 0.98
CA ALA A 38 30.03 18.43 2.11
C ALA A 38 29.04 17.38 1.60
N SER A 39 29.17 16.14 2.07
CA SER A 39 28.19 15.11 1.79
C SER A 39 26.80 15.66 2.16
N PRO A 40 25.81 15.56 1.27
CA PRO A 40 24.47 16.02 1.59
C PRO A 40 24.01 15.34 2.88
N LEU A 41 23.49 16.12 3.82
CA LEU A 41 22.92 15.58 5.05
C LEU A 41 21.72 14.71 4.66
N GLU A 42 21.77 13.45 5.05
CA GLU A 42 20.64 12.53 4.87
C GLU A 42 19.42 13.08 5.64
N PRO A 43 18.23 13.11 5.03
CA PRO A 43 17.00 13.56 5.70
C PRO A 43 16.74 12.78 7.00
N VAL A 44 16.46 13.49 8.10
CA VAL A 44 16.19 12.89 9.42
C VAL A 44 14.73 13.07 9.80
N GLU A 45 14.02 11.97 10.09
CA GLU A 45 12.62 12.04 10.53
C GLU A 45 12.48 12.70 11.91
N ILE A 46 11.57 13.68 12.02
CA ILE A 46 11.21 14.34 13.28
C ILE A 46 10.02 13.60 13.91
N ILE A 47 10.32 12.59 14.75
CA ILE A 47 9.31 11.69 15.36
C ILE A 47 8.23 12.45 16.14
N SER A 48 8.58 13.55 16.81
CA SER A 48 7.63 14.37 17.58
C SER A 48 6.57 15.07 16.73
N LEU A 49 6.76 15.13 15.40
CA LEU A 49 5.82 15.73 14.45
C LEU A 49 5.06 14.68 13.62
N ARG A 50 5.14 13.39 13.98
CA ARG A 50 4.33 12.34 13.34
C ARG A 50 2.84 12.65 13.49
N GLN A 51 2.09 12.34 12.44
CA GLN A 51 0.63 12.30 12.45
C GLN A 51 0.16 11.01 11.79
N GLU A 52 -1.13 10.65 11.91
CA GLU A 52 -1.69 9.43 11.31
C GLU A 52 -1.29 9.23 9.84
N ASN A 53 -1.28 10.32 9.07
CA ASN A 53 -1.11 10.31 7.63
C ASN A 53 0.12 11.09 7.13
N SER A 54 1.06 11.46 8.01
CA SER A 54 2.25 12.20 7.58
C SER A 54 3.51 11.93 8.40
N LYS A 55 4.65 12.02 7.70
CA LYS A 55 6.02 12.06 8.24
C LYS A 55 6.63 13.42 7.95
N THR A 56 7.33 13.99 8.92
CA THR A 56 8.10 15.24 8.75
C THR A 56 9.58 14.93 8.83
N PHE A 57 10.36 15.39 7.86
CA PHE A 57 11.81 15.23 7.78
C PHE A 57 12.50 16.59 7.89
N ASP A 58 13.60 16.63 8.62
CA ASP A 58 14.57 17.71 8.62
C ASP A 58 15.56 17.49 7.46
N LEU A 59 15.67 18.46 6.55
CA LEU A 59 16.59 18.42 5.42
C LEU A 59 17.91 19.17 5.69
N GLY A 60 18.07 19.75 6.89
CA GLY A 60 19.16 20.68 7.20
C GLY A 60 18.79 22.13 6.91
N ASP A 61 19.60 23.07 7.42
CA ASP A 61 19.46 24.52 7.22
C ASP A 61 18.08 25.11 7.57
N GLY A 62 17.36 24.45 8.49
CA GLY A 62 16.00 24.84 8.89
C GLY A 62 14.91 24.43 7.89
N THR A 63 15.26 23.74 6.81
CA THR A 63 14.32 23.27 5.79
C THR A 63 13.65 21.98 6.23
N ARG A 64 12.33 21.88 6.02
CA ARG A 64 11.55 20.68 6.35
C ARG A 64 10.79 20.16 5.14
N GLN A 65 10.66 18.84 5.07
CA GLN A 65 9.81 18.14 4.11
C GLN A 65 8.71 17.38 4.84
N ILE A 66 7.48 17.46 4.33
CA ILE A 66 6.36 16.67 4.81
C ILE A 66 5.96 15.70 3.71
N THR A 67 5.90 14.42 4.06
CA THR A 67 5.38 13.37 3.18
C THR A 67 4.06 12.89 3.74
N SER A 68 3.00 12.88 2.93
CA SER A 68 1.66 12.43 3.33
C SER A 68 1.09 11.43 2.34
N MET A 69 0.65 10.27 2.83
CA MET A 69 0.13 9.14 2.06
C MET A 69 -0.75 8.23 2.95
N GLY A 70 -2.08 8.27 2.83
CA GLY A 70 -2.96 7.34 3.55
C GLY A 70 -2.65 7.26 5.05
N ALA A 71 -2.96 6.13 5.70
CA ALA A 71 -2.43 5.87 7.04
C ALA A 71 -0.95 5.43 6.96
N ILE A 72 -0.10 6.00 7.80
CA ILE A 72 1.34 5.67 7.90
C ILE A 72 1.70 5.33 9.36
N HIS A 73 0.97 5.91 10.31
CA HIS A 73 1.16 5.65 11.72
C HIS A 73 -0.14 5.26 12.40
N TYR A 74 -0.02 4.67 13.58
CA TYR A 74 -1.16 4.34 14.42
C TYR A 74 -0.89 4.67 15.91
N LYS A 75 -1.95 4.60 16.71
CA LYS A 75 -1.90 4.56 18.19
C LYS A 75 -2.64 3.32 18.68
N ASP A 76 -2.22 2.76 19.80
CA ASP A 76 -2.98 1.70 20.48
C ASP A 76 -4.25 2.29 21.12
N ASN A 77 -4.14 3.48 21.70
CA ASN A 77 -5.25 4.24 22.28
C ASN A 77 -5.31 5.65 21.66
N TYR A 78 -6.17 5.82 20.67
CA TYR A 78 -6.38 7.12 20.02
C TYR A 78 -6.94 8.21 20.96
N ALA A 79 -7.51 7.83 22.11
CA ALA A 79 -7.96 8.78 23.13
C ALA A 79 -6.82 9.26 24.05
N ASP A 80 -5.67 8.58 24.07
CA ASP A 80 -4.52 9.02 24.86
C ASP A 80 -3.70 10.07 24.09
N SER A 81 -3.85 11.32 24.51
CA SER A 81 -3.06 12.44 23.98
C SER A 81 -1.55 12.33 24.25
N ARG A 82 -1.13 11.54 25.25
CA ARG A 82 0.29 11.34 25.61
C ARG A 82 0.94 10.21 24.82
N GLU A 83 0.16 9.31 24.25
CA GLU A 83 0.68 8.26 23.40
C GLU A 83 1.24 8.87 22.10
N GLY A 84 2.50 8.55 21.78
CA GLY A 84 3.12 8.92 20.51
C GLY A 84 2.67 8.03 19.36
N TRP A 85 2.80 8.52 18.13
CA TRP A 85 2.51 7.77 16.92
C TRP A 85 3.56 6.68 16.65
N LYS A 86 3.08 5.47 16.34
CA LYS A 86 3.89 4.28 16.07
C LYS A 86 3.87 3.94 14.58
N ASP A 87 4.96 3.37 14.07
CA ASP A 87 5.02 2.88 12.68
C ASP A 87 4.14 1.64 12.53
N ILE A 88 3.40 1.55 11.41
CA ILE A 88 2.56 0.40 11.09
C ILE A 88 3.42 -0.82 10.74
N ASP A 89 3.04 -1.98 11.27
CA ASP A 89 3.61 -3.29 10.98
C ASP A 89 2.46 -4.27 10.73
N LEU A 90 2.36 -4.73 9.48
CA LEU A 90 1.25 -5.56 9.00
C LEU A 90 1.59 -7.06 9.04
N ILE A 91 2.70 -7.45 9.67
CA ILE A 91 3.10 -8.85 9.75
C ILE A 91 2.14 -9.62 10.67
N TRP A 92 1.66 -10.77 10.19
CA TRP A 92 0.86 -11.69 10.99
C TRP A 92 1.66 -12.27 12.17
N GLU A 93 1.19 -12.02 13.39
CA GLU A 93 1.66 -12.64 14.63
C GLU A 93 0.68 -13.76 15.02
N GLY A 94 0.92 -14.96 14.50
CA GLY A 94 -0.04 -16.07 14.61
C GLY A 94 -1.26 -15.80 13.73
N ASN A 95 -2.43 -15.61 14.34
CA ASN A 95 -3.68 -15.34 13.63
C ASN A 95 -4.12 -13.87 13.75
N ARG A 96 -3.20 -12.95 14.06
CA ARG A 96 -3.50 -11.55 14.33
C ARG A 96 -2.54 -10.56 13.68
N ILE A 97 -3.06 -9.37 13.39
CA ILE A 97 -2.26 -8.16 13.16
C ILE A 97 -2.72 -7.13 14.17
N THR A 98 -1.79 -6.62 14.99
CA THR A 98 -2.12 -5.67 16.06
C THR A 98 -1.40 -4.33 15.91
N LYS A 99 -0.39 -4.20 15.05
CA LYS A 99 0.39 -2.98 14.88
C LYS A 99 -0.09 -2.13 13.70
N ALA A 100 -1.38 -1.86 13.66
CA ALA A 100 -2.03 -1.05 12.62
C ALA A 100 -3.11 -0.13 13.25
N PRO A 101 -3.73 0.79 12.48
CA PRO A 101 -4.89 1.59 12.92
C PRO A 101 -6.13 0.75 13.27
N TYR A 102 -6.06 -0.55 13.00
CA TYR A 102 -7.04 -1.56 13.33
C TYR A 102 -6.36 -2.78 13.95
N GLU A 103 -7.13 -3.61 14.63
CA GLU A 103 -6.74 -4.96 15.01
C GLU A 103 -7.42 -5.95 14.08
N LEU A 104 -6.65 -6.90 13.56
CA LEU A 104 -7.11 -7.99 12.73
C LEU A 104 -7.03 -9.30 13.51
N THR A 105 -8.08 -10.11 13.46
CA THR A 105 -8.05 -11.48 14.00
C THR A 105 -8.72 -12.43 13.02
N LEU A 106 -8.03 -13.52 12.68
CA LEU A 106 -8.51 -14.56 11.78
C LEU A 106 -8.85 -15.84 12.56
N GLU A 107 -10.09 -16.31 12.43
CA GLU A 107 -10.62 -17.49 13.13
C GLU A 107 -11.33 -18.39 12.12
N GLY A 108 -10.66 -19.45 11.68
CA GLY A 108 -11.17 -20.33 10.61
C GLY A 108 -11.39 -19.54 9.31
N LYS A 109 -12.65 -19.39 8.92
CA LYS A 109 -13.07 -18.64 7.72
C LYS A 109 -13.59 -17.22 8.00
N LYS A 110 -13.51 -16.79 9.27
CA LYS A 110 -14.00 -15.48 9.73
C LYS A 110 -12.84 -14.54 10.04
N LEU A 111 -12.92 -13.35 9.49
CA LEU A 111 -12.06 -12.23 9.80
C LEU A 111 -12.81 -11.22 10.65
N THR A 112 -12.20 -10.81 11.75
CA THR A 112 -12.71 -9.76 12.64
C THR A 112 -11.76 -8.57 12.60
N ILE A 113 -12.31 -7.39 12.36
CA ILE A 113 -11.58 -6.13 12.28
C ILE A 113 -12.12 -5.20 13.37
N ARG A 114 -11.25 -4.72 14.25
CA ARG A 114 -11.58 -3.68 15.24
C ARG A 114 -10.86 -2.40 14.88
N ASN A 115 -11.59 -1.33 14.59
CA ASN A 115 -11.01 -0.01 14.38
C ASN A 115 -10.55 0.57 15.74
N LYS A 116 -9.25 0.86 15.90
CA LYS A 116 -8.72 1.36 17.19
C LYS A 116 -9.17 2.78 17.53
N LYS A 117 -9.49 3.57 16.50
CA LYS A 117 -9.92 4.96 16.65
C LYS A 117 -11.39 5.05 17.10
N THR A 118 -12.27 4.25 16.51
CA THR A 118 -13.71 4.29 16.78
C THR A 118 -14.20 3.18 17.71
N SER A 119 -13.37 2.17 17.97
CA SER A 119 -13.75 0.90 18.63
C SER A 119 -14.82 0.09 17.89
N GLU A 120 -15.19 0.47 16.65
CA GLU A 120 -16.14 -0.27 15.83
C GLU A 120 -15.58 -1.63 15.43
N VAL A 121 -16.43 -2.66 15.41
CA VAL A 121 -16.07 -4.02 15.01
C VAL A 121 -16.81 -4.39 13.73
N SER A 122 -16.04 -4.69 12.68
CA SER A 122 -16.52 -5.22 11.40
C SER A 122 -16.09 -6.69 11.26
N THR A 123 -16.87 -7.48 10.53
CA THR A 123 -16.58 -8.90 10.30
C THR A 123 -16.89 -9.28 8.86
N ILE A 124 -16.14 -10.25 8.34
CA ILE A 124 -16.44 -10.96 7.10
C ILE A 124 -16.16 -12.45 7.31
N GLU A 125 -17.10 -13.30 6.92
CA GLU A 125 -17.00 -14.75 7.06
C GLU A 125 -17.44 -15.42 5.76
N LEU A 126 -16.58 -16.23 5.15
CA LEU A 126 -16.91 -16.98 3.94
C LEU A 126 -17.94 -18.08 4.25
N LEU A 127 -19.10 -18.05 3.61
CA LEU A 127 -20.17 -19.03 3.80
C LEU A 127 -20.04 -20.17 2.79
N ASP A 128 -20.14 -19.84 1.51
CA ASP A 128 -20.09 -20.77 0.38
C ASP A 128 -19.45 -20.13 -0.85
N ILE A 129 -18.92 -20.99 -1.71
CA ILE A 129 -18.48 -20.65 -3.06
C ILE A 129 -19.35 -21.48 -4.01
N GLU A 130 -20.19 -20.81 -4.82
CA GLU A 130 -21.15 -21.44 -5.72
C GLU A 130 -22.02 -22.54 -5.05
N GLY A 131 -22.50 -22.27 -3.84
CA GLY A 131 -23.35 -23.20 -3.09
C GLY A 131 -22.62 -24.37 -2.44
N VAL A 132 -21.29 -24.48 -2.61
CA VAL A 132 -20.46 -25.44 -1.87
C VAL A 132 -20.02 -24.82 -0.56
N SER A 133 -20.50 -25.40 0.55
CA SER A 133 -20.08 -24.99 1.89
C SER A 133 -18.58 -25.21 2.10
N VAL A 134 -17.89 -24.18 2.57
CA VAL A 134 -16.46 -24.25 2.88
C VAL A 134 -16.25 -24.81 4.29
N SER A 135 -15.27 -25.71 4.42
CA SER A 135 -14.84 -26.30 5.70
C SER A 135 -14.58 -25.23 6.78
N GLU A 136 -14.93 -25.53 8.04
CA GLU A 136 -14.66 -24.63 9.16
C GLU A 136 -13.16 -24.55 9.52
N SER A 137 -12.43 -25.65 9.33
CA SER A 137 -10.98 -25.68 9.52
C SER A 137 -10.29 -25.41 8.18
N LEU A 138 -9.61 -24.27 8.10
CA LEU A 138 -8.78 -23.85 6.98
C LEU A 138 -7.36 -23.64 7.47
N ASP A 139 -6.39 -24.15 6.72
CA ASP A 139 -4.97 -23.95 7.01
C ASP A 139 -4.49 -22.75 6.18
N TRP A 140 -4.18 -21.65 6.87
CA TRP A 140 -3.79 -20.39 6.25
C TRP A 140 -2.27 -20.32 6.15
N ASP A 141 -1.78 -20.14 4.93
CA ASP A 141 -0.39 -19.80 4.65
C ASP A 141 -0.16 -18.31 4.93
N MET A 142 0.52 -17.99 6.04
CA MET A 142 0.81 -16.61 6.47
C MET A 142 2.19 -16.17 5.98
N PHE A 143 2.23 -15.11 5.16
CA PHE A 143 3.47 -14.53 4.62
C PHE A 143 3.42 -13.00 4.63
N GLY A 144 4.17 -12.38 5.55
CA GLY A 144 4.20 -10.93 5.68
C GLY A 144 2.82 -10.40 6.05
N GLU A 145 2.27 -9.52 5.21
CA GLU A 145 0.96 -8.89 5.30
C GLU A 145 -0.19 -9.72 4.67
N VAL A 146 0.13 -10.86 4.07
CA VAL A 146 -0.83 -11.70 3.34
C VAL A 146 -1.09 -13.01 4.09
N ALA A 147 -2.36 -13.35 4.27
CA ALA A 147 -2.81 -14.71 4.61
C ALA A 147 -3.41 -15.35 3.36
N LYS A 148 -3.03 -16.58 3.00
CA LYS A 148 -3.49 -17.23 1.77
C LYS A 148 -4.00 -18.65 2.01
N ILE A 149 -5.05 -19.03 1.28
CA ILE A 149 -5.47 -20.41 1.07
C ILE A 149 -5.44 -20.66 -0.44
N LYS A 150 -4.75 -21.72 -0.84
CA LYS A 150 -4.73 -22.16 -2.23
C LYS A 150 -5.86 -23.15 -2.50
N ASP A 151 -6.42 -23.06 -3.69
CA ASP A 151 -7.36 -24.05 -4.23
C ASP A 151 -8.53 -24.33 -3.27
N ILE A 152 -9.06 -23.26 -2.65
CA ILE A 152 -10.23 -23.33 -1.75
C ILE A 152 -11.48 -23.82 -2.49
N ALA A 153 -11.50 -23.60 -3.80
CA ALA A 153 -12.44 -24.18 -4.76
C ALA A 153 -11.70 -24.39 -6.10
N LEU A 154 -12.41 -24.95 -7.11
CA LEU A 154 -11.85 -25.17 -8.44
C LEU A 154 -11.23 -23.86 -8.99
N ASP A 155 -9.95 -23.90 -9.35
CA ASP A 155 -9.20 -22.78 -9.89
C ASP A 155 -9.36 -21.47 -9.09
N THR A 156 -9.51 -21.56 -7.77
CA THR A 156 -9.79 -20.40 -6.90
C THR A 156 -8.89 -20.40 -5.68
N ASP A 157 -8.16 -19.29 -5.47
CA ASP A 157 -7.48 -19.00 -4.21
C ASP A 157 -8.29 -17.98 -3.38
N LEU A 158 -7.98 -17.93 -2.08
CA LEU A 158 -8.44 -16.89 -1.18
C LEU A 158 -7.26 -16.22 -0.50
N GLU A 159 -7.24 -14.90 -0.45
CA GLU A 159 -6.21 -14.08 0.17
C GLU A 159 -6.83 -13.05 1.11
N ILE A 160 -6.22 -12.83 2.26
CA ILE A 160 -6.46 -11.66 3.10
C ILE A 160 -5.22 -10.78 2.98
N VAL A 161 -5.40 -9.57 2.46
CA VAL A 161 -4.33 -8.60 2.28
C VAL A 161 -4.57 -7.45 3.25
N ALA A 162 -3.68 -7.29 4.22
CA ALA A 162 -3.66 -6.13 5.09
C ALA A 162 -2.95 -4.97 4.39
N GLU A 163 -3.53 -3.78 4.46
CA GLU A 163 -2.96 -2.52 3.96
C GLU A 163 -3.07 -1.48 5.08
N ASN A 164 -2.22 -0.44 5.07
CA ASN A 164 -2.17 0.51 6.19
C ASN A 164 -3.52 1.10 6.63
N GLY A 165 -4.47 1.26 5.70
CA GLY A 165 -5.82 1.79 5.96
C GLY A 165 -6.96 0.90 5.46
N ALA A 166 -6.69 -0.34 5.06
CA ALA A 166 -7.71 -1.21 4.49
C ALA A 166 -7.39 -2.69 4.72
N VAL A 167 -8.41 -3.53 4.63
CA VAL A 167 -8.24 -4.98 4.61
C VAL A 167 -9.05 -5.54 3.45
N LYS A 168 -8.40 -6.28 2.57
CA LYS A 168 -9.03 -6.92 1.41
C LYS A 168 -9.19 -8.41 1.68
N PHE A 169 -10.38 -8.93 1.45
CA PHE A 169 -10.71 -10.35 1.49
C PHE A 169 -10.85 -10.85 0.04
N THR A 170 -9.72 -11.06 -0.62
CA THR A 170 -9.61 -11.25 -2.07
C THR A 170 -9.83 -12.70 -2.48
N ARG A 171 -10.71 -12.91 -3.46
CA ARG A 171 -10.84 -14.19 -4.17
C ARG A 171 -10.12 -14.10 -5.51
N ILE A 172 -9.26 -15.06 -5.83
CA ILE A 172 -8.50 -15.08 -7.08
C ILE A 172 -8.98 -16.21 -7.96
N LEU A 173 -9.65 -15.87 -9.05
CA LEU A 173 -10.10 -16.81 -10.07
C LEU A 173 -8.95 -17.03 -11.05
N LYS A 174 -8.49 -18.26 -11.22
CA LYS A 174 -7.34 -18.59 -12.08
C LYS A 174 -7.74 -18.95 -13.52
N SER A 175 -9.03 -19.24 -13.75
CA SER A 175 -9.56 -19.62 -15.06
C SER A 175 -11.06 -19.30 -15.18
N ASP A 176 -11.60 -19.48 -16.39
CA ASP A 176 -13.03 -19.41 -16.71
C ASP A 176 -13.86 -20.55 -16.11
N LYS A 177 -13.21 -21.56 -15.51
CA LYS A 177 -13.85 -22.66 -14.79
C LYS A 177 -13.98 -22.39 -13.30
N ALA A 178 -13.34 -21.33 -12.80
CA ALA A 178 -13.46 -20.95 -11.41
C ALA A 178 -14.91 -20.53 -11.09
N PRO A 179 -15.45 -20.91 -9.94
CA PRO A 179 -16.75 -20.44 -9.47
C PRO A 179 -16.87 -18.92 -9.57
N SER A 180 -17.95 -18.44 -10.19
CA SER A 180 -18.12 -16.99 -10.40
C SER A 180 -18.71 -16.26 -9.19
N GLU A 181 -19.35 -16.97 -8.26
CA GLU A 181 -20.08 -16.41 -7.12
C GLU A 181 -19.52 -16.91 -5.78
N ALA A 182 -19.48 -16.02 -4.79
CA ALA A 182 -19.27 -16.38 -3.38
C ALA A 182 -20.19 -15.59 -2.45
N LYS A 183 -20.50 -16.18 -1.29
CA LYS A 183 -21.32 -15.57 -0.25
C LYS A 183 -20.54 -15.38 1.04
N PHE A 184 -20.73 -14.22 1.64
CA PHE A 184 -20.07 -13.81 2.87
C PHE A 184 -21.10 -13.33 3.88
N LYS A 185 -20.98 -13.74 5.14
CA LYS A 185 -21.68 -13.06 6.23
C LYS A 185 -20.84 -11.88 6.68
N VAL A 186 -21.41 -10.69 6.69
CA VAL A 186 -20.67 -9.44 6.94
C VAL A 186 -21.33 -8.54 7.99
N THR A 187 -20.49 -7.80 8.72
CA THR A 187 -20.88 -6.60 9.48
C THR A 187 -19.92 -5.46 9.13
N GLY A 188 -20.43 -4.22 9.14
CA GLY A 188 -19.67 -3.03 8.76
C GLY A 188 -19.80 -2.65 7.28
N ASN A 189 -19.01 -1.67 6.85
CA ASN A 189 -19.05 -1.11 5.51
C ASN A 189 -18.03 -1.81 4.58
N TRP A 190 -18.52 -2.74 3.76
CA TRP A 190 -17.71 -3.49 2.79
C TRP A 190 -17.98 -3.03 1.37
N ARG A 191 -16.93 -2.81 0.59
CA ARG A 191 -17.01 -2.47 -0.84
C ARG A 191 -16.40 -3.59 -1.65
N VAL A 192 -17.07 -4.03 -2.71
CA VAL A 192 -16.56 -5.08 -3.60
C VAL A 192 -16.05 -4.45 -4.89
N ARG A 193 -14.88 -4.88 -5.35
CA ARG A 193 -14.32 -4.54 -6.66
C ARG A 193 -13.84 -5.81 -7.34
N ALA A 194 -13.79 -5.80 -8.67
CA ALA A 194 -13.18 -6.86 -9.45
C ALA A 194 -12.17 -6.26 -10.43
N SER A 195 -11.06 -6.94 -10.67
CA SER A 195 -10.04 -6.51 -11.65
C SER A 195 -9.29 -7.70 -12.25
N ASP A 196 -8.73 -7.50 -13.45
CA ASP A 196 -7.76 -8.38 -14.08
C ASP A 196 -6.53 -7.57 -14.56
N GLU A 197 -5.68 -8.18 -15.39
CA GLU A 197 -4.48 -7.50 -15.93
C GLU A 197 -4.77 -6.26 -16.80
N GLU A 198 -5.99 -6.12 -17.33
CA GLU A 198 -6.41 -4.97 -18.13
C GLU A 198 -7.18 -3.93 -17.30
N GLY A 199 -7.32 -4.16 -15.99
CA GLY A 199 -7.91 -3.21 -15.05
C GLY A 199 -9.27 -3.65 -14.53
N ASP A 200 -10.11 -2.67 -14.19
CA ASP A 200 -11.37 -2.90 -13.49
C ASP A 200 -12.37 -3.72 -14.34
N LEU A 201 -13.12 -4.56 -13.64
CA LEU A 201 -14.20 -5.38 -14.18
C LEU A 201 -15.52 -5.06 -13.46
N PRO A 202 -16.66 -5.16 -14.14
CA PRO A 202 -17.95 -5.01 -13.49
C PRO A 202 -18.15 -6.14 -12.47
N VAL A 203 -18.64 -5.79 -11.29
CA VAL A 203 -18.98 -6.74 -10.22
C VAL A 203 -20.47 -6.65 -9.94
N VAL A 204 -21.10 -7.81 -9.75
CA VAL A 204 -22.47 -7.90 -9.25
C VAL A 204 -22.35 -8.19 -7.76
N SER A 205 -22.84 -7.26 -6.92
CA SER A 205 -22.86 -7.46 -5.47
C SER A 205 -24.24 -7.16 -4.92
N THR A 206 -24.72 -8.00 -4.00
CA THR A 206 -25.96 -7.78 -3.25
C THR A 206 -25.70 -7.97 -1.77
N LEU A 207 -26.27 -7.10 -0.93
CA LEU A 207 -26.23 -7.24 0.52
C LEU A 207 -27.67 -7.39 1.01
N LYS A 208 -28.01 -8.60 1.48
CA LYS A 208 -29.35 -8.91 1.99
C LYS A 208 -29.23 -9.69 3.29
N ASP A 209 -29.92 -9.24 4.32
CA ASP A 209 -29.97 -9.92 5.64
C ASP A 209 -28.58 -10.19 6.24
N GLY A 210 -27.63 -9.25 6.03
CA GLY A 210 -26.24 -9.39 6.50
C GLY A 210 -25.37 -10.36 5.68
N VAL A 211 -25.88 -10.85 4.55
CA VAL A 211 -25.15 -11.69 3.61
C VAL A 211 -24.79 -10.88 2.36
N LEU A 212 -23.49 -10.72 2.13
CA LEU A 212 -22.91 -10.16 0.92
C LEU A 212 -22.70 -11.31 -0.08
N THR A 213 -23.43 -11.27 -1.19
CA THR A 213 -23.15 -12.11 -2.35
C THR A 213 -22.40 -11.27 -3.38
N GLU A 214 -21.24 -11.75 -3.83
CA GLU A 214 -20.48 -11.16 -4.93
C GLU A 214 -20.35 -12.15 -6.08
N GLY A 215 -20.24 -11.60 -7.29
CA GLY A 215 -19.78 -12.35 -8.44
C GLY A 215 -19.34 -11.46 -9.59
N LEU A 216 -18.64 -12.07 -10.55
CA LEU A 216 -18.17 -11.38 -11.73
C LEU A 216 -19.35 -10.98 -12.64
N GLY A 217 -19.42 -9.69 -12.98
CA GLY A 217 -20.41 -9.17 -13.92
C GLY A 217 -20.05 -9.41 -15.38
N LEU A 218 -21.00 -9.17 -16.28
CA LEU A 218 -20.75 -9.23 -17.72
C LEU A 218 -19.83 -8.09 -18.15
N ALA A 219 -18.58 -8.42 -18.47
CA ALA A 219 -17.63 -7.46 -19.01
C ALA A 219 -17.93 -7.15 -20.50
N GLY A 220 -17.77 -5.89 -20.90
CA GLY A 220 -17.83 -5.48 -22.31
C GLY A 220 -16.58 -5.85 -23.13
N ARG A 221 -15.68 -6.66 -22.56
CA ARG A 221 -14.41 -7.13 -23.13
C ARG A 221 -14.12 -8.56 -22.69
N PRO A 222 -13.25 -9.31 -23.40
CA PRO A 222 -12.77 -10.60 -22.92
C PRO A 222 -12.09 -10.47 -21.54
N VAL A 223 -12.47 -11.35 -20.62
CA VAL A 223 -11.88 -11.41 -19.28
C VAL A 223 -10.53 -12.12 -19.36
N LYS A 224 -9.52 -11.56 -18.69
CA LYS A 224 -8.21 -12.19 -18.56
C LYS A 224 -8.00 -12.72 -17.16
N TYR A 225 -7.37 -13.88 -17.05
CA TYR A 225 -7.13 -14.53 -15.78
C TYR A 225 -5.65 -14.39 -15.38
N PRO A 226 -5.33 -14.23 -14.07
CA PRO A 226 -6.27 -14.32 -12.95
C PRO A 226 -7.12 -13.06 -12.75
N VAL A 227 -8.37 -13.26 -12.32
CA VAL A 227 -9.29 -12.20 -11.88
C VAL A 227 -9.25 -12.11 -10.35
N ARG A 228 -9.16 -10.91 -9.80
CA ARG A 228 -9.23 -10.63 -8.37
C ARG A 228 -10.58 -10.01 -8.03
N ILE A 229 -11.31 -10.56 -7.06
CA ILE A 229 -12.56 -9.99 -6.53
C ILE A 229 -12.37 -9.70 -5.04
N ASP A 230 -12.49 -8.43 -4.68
CA ASP A 230 -11.94 -7.88 -3.44
C ASP A 230 -13.02 -7.19 -2.58
N PRO A 231 -13.84 -7.93 -1.80
CA PRO A 231 -14.49 -7.37 -0.62
C PRO A 231 -13.47 -6.65 0.27
N THR A 232 -13.60 -5.33 0.37
CA THR A 232 -12.64 -4.45 1.03
C THR A 232 -13.32 -3.71 2.17
N TRP A 233 -12.71 -3.78 3.35
CA TRP A 233 -13.00 -2.92 4.49
C TRP A 233 -11.99 -1.76 4.53
N GLN A 234 -12.41 -0.56 4.93
CA GLN A 234 -11.56 0.63 5.01
C GLN A 234 -11.66 1.30 6.38
N VAL A 235 -10.54 1.79 6.89
CA VAL A 235 -10.47 2.60 8.11
C VAL A 235 -11.16 3.95 7.85
N GLY A 236 -12.18 4.28 8.66
CA GLY A 236 -12.95 5.53 8.56
C GLY A 236 -14.28 5.36 7.82
N GLY A 237 -15.06 4.34 8.21
CA GLY A 237 -16.25 3.81 7.54
C GLY A 237 -17.40 4.76 7.19
N ASP A 238 -17.30 6.06 7.45
CA ASP A 238 -18.32 7.05 7.14
C ASP A 238 -17.79 8.13 6.20
N GLU A 239 -18.54 8.32 5.11
CA GLU A 239 -18.45 9.49 4.23
C GLU A 239 -17.13 9.69 3.49
N GLY A 240 -17.02 9.04 2.34
CA GLY A 240 -16.35 9.66 1.19
C GLY A 240 -14.98 10.27 1.47
N SER A 241 -14.05 9.50 2.05
CA SER A 241 -12.65 9.73 1.71
C SER A 241 -12.51 9.45 0.21
N THR A 242 -12.77 10.49 -0.58
CA THR A 242 -12.42 10.60 -1.98
C THR A 242 -10.92 10.90 -2.15
N ASP A 243 -10.18 10.94 -1.03
CA ASP A 243 -8.77 11.27 -0.93
C ASP A 243 -8.01 10.03 -0.44
N ASP A 244 -7.54 9.18 -1.36
CA ASP A 244 -6.09 8.89 -1.45
C ASP A 244 -5.71 7.70 -2.32
N ILE A 245 -6.54 6.66 -2.48
CA ILE A 245 -6.03 5.43 -3.14
C ILE A 245 -6.28 5.34 -4.65
N THR A 246 -7.09 6.22 -5.24
CA THR A 246 -7.37 6.23 -6.69
C THR A 246 -7.03 7.54 -7.40
N ARG A 247 -6.39 8.51 -6.72
CA ARG A 247 -6.04 9.79 -7.33
C ARG A 247 -4.57 9.80 -7.72
N ASN A 248 -4.31 9.78 -9.04
CA ASN A 248 -3.00 10.08 -9.61
C ASN A 248 -2.42 11.30 -8.90
N THR A 249 -1.27 11.12 -8.27
CA THR A 249 -0.53 12.16 -7.57
C THR A 249 -0.20 13.25 -8.59
N VAL A 250 -0.82 14.43 -8.48
CA VAL A 250 -0.38 15.62 -9.22
C VAL A 250 0.62 16.32 -8.30
N THR A 251 1.91 16.13 -8.56
CA THR A 251 2.98 16.96 -8.01
C THR A 251 2.90 18.34 -8.66
N THR A 252 2.75 19.40 -7.86
CA THR A 252 2.92 20.78 -8.32
C THR A 252 4.20 21.34 -7.72
N ASP A 253 5.18 21.64 -8.56
CA ASP A 253 6.56 22.00 -8.15
C ASP A 253 6.76 23.51 -7.90
N PHE A 254 5.72 24.32 -7.66
CA PHE A 254 5.89 25.77 -7.51
C PHE A 254 5.02 26.40 -6.43
N PHE A 255 5.67 27.15 -5.53
CA PHE A 255 5.05 28.07 -4.59
C PHE A 255 5.62 29.48 -4.80
N SER A 256 4.75 30.48 -4.84
CA SER A 256 5.14 31.90 -4.86
C SER A 256 4.39 32.65 -3.76
N THR A 257 5.13 33.33 -2.89
CA THR A 257 4.58 34.19 -1.82
C THR A 257 4.04 35.52 -2.33
N THR A 258 4.13 35.79 -3.64
CA THR A 258 3.76 37.07 -4.25
C THR A 258 2.27 37.16 -4.62
N TYR A 259 1.58 36.04 -4.75
CA TYR A 259 0.14 35.98 -5.03
C TYR A 259 -0.63 35.48 -3.81
N ALA A 260 -1.40 36.37 -3.17
CA ALA A 260 -2.20 36.08 -1.98
C ALA A 260 -3.45 35.21 -2.22
N ALA A 261 -3.52 34.47 -3.33
CA ALA A 261 -4.65 33.61 -3.66
C ALA A 261 -4.18 32.25 -4.19
N LEU A 262 -4.55 31.21 -3.45
CA LEU A 262 -4.31 29.82 -3.80
C LEU A 262 -5.52 29.31 -4.60
N TYR A 263 -5.38 29.13 -5.91
CA TYR A 263 -6.41 28.45 -6.72
C TYR A 263 -6.13 26.95 -6.74
N LEU A 264 -6.75 26.22 -5.82
CA LEU A 264 -6.71 24.76 -5.79
C LEU A 264 -7.98 24.18 -6.42
N GLY A 265 -7.82 23.60 -7.61
CA GLY A 265 -8.86 22.79 -8.26
C GLY A 265 -8.97 23.02 -9.77
N TYR A 266 -9.51 22.04 -10.47
CA TYR A 266 -10.01 22.20 -11.84
C TYR A 266 -11.16 23.20 -11.84
N SER A 267 -10.99 24.38 -12.44
CA SER A 267 -12.09 25.27 -12.75
C SER A 267 -12.74 24.81 -14.06
N SER A 268 -13.77 23.96 -13.99
CA SER A 268 -14.76 23.84 -15.06
C SER A 268 -15.97 24.71 -14.68
N PRO A 269 -16.52 25.55 -15.57
CA PRO A 269 -17.68 26.39 -15.28
C PRO A 269 -18.93 25.62 -14.80
N SER A 270 -18.94 24.29 -15.00
CA SER A 270 -20.10 23.42 -14.76
C SER A 270 -20.11 22.72 -13.40
N TYR A 271 -19.02 22.81 -12.61
CA TYR A 271 -18.92 22.15 -11.30
C TYR A 271 -18.36 23.12 -10.25
N PRO A 272 -19.10 23.43 -9.16
CA PRO A 272 -18.51 24.15 -8.05
C PRO A 272 -17.37 23.32 -7.47
N SER A 273 -16.18 23.93 -7.45
CA SER A 273 -14.93 23.39 -6.95
C SER A 273 -15.11 22.65 -5.63
N ARG A 274 -14.98 21.32 -5.66
CA ARG A 274 -14.72 20.54 -4.44
C ARG A 274 -13.24 20.73 -4.13
N GLY A 275 -12.95 21.56 -3.14
CA GLY A 275 -11.59 21.83 -2.68
C GLY A 275 -10.88 20.52 -2.38
N SER A 276 -9.77 20.29 -3.07
CA SER A 276 -8.86 19.18 -2.83
C SER A 276 -7.94 19.56 -1.67
N ALA A 277 -7.58 18.62 -0.81
CA ALA A 277 -6.46 18.82 0.11
C ALA A 277 -5.18 19.05 -0.74
N ALA A 278 -4.62 20.26 -0.70
CA ALA A 278 -3.30 20.49 -1.29
C ALA A 278 -2.25 19.75 -0.47
N ARG A 279 -1.37 19.03 -1.17
CA ARG A 279 -0.14 18.48 -0.61
C ARG A 279 0.99 19.41 -1.02
N PHE A 280 1.67 19.99 -0.05
CA PHE A 280 2.85 20.80 -0.31
C PHE A 280 4.07 19.89 -0.20
N LEU A 281 4.76 19.63 -1.31
CA LEU A 281 6.11 19.10 -1.29
C LEU A 281 7.04 20.32 -1.18
N ASN A 282 7.70 20.48 -0.03
CA ASN A 282 8.61 21.59 0.32
C ASN A 282 7.89 22.93 0.60
N VAL A 283 7.62 23.18 1.88
CA VAL A 283 7.29 24.51 2.38
C VAL A 283 8.53 25.08 3.07
N ALA A 284 9.23 25.99 2.39
CA ALA A 284 10.18 26.87 3.06
C ALA A 284 9.38 28.01 3.71
N ILE A 285 9.49 28.17 5.03
CA ILE A 285 8.87 29.27 5.80
C ILE A 285 9.94 30.31 6.11
#